data_AF-A0A1C5SBH9-F1
#
_entry.id   AF-A0A1C5SBH9-F1
#
_cell.length_a   1.000
_cell.length_b   1.000
_cell.length_c   1.000
_cell.angle_alpha   90.00
_cell.angle_beta   90.00
_cell.angle_gamma   90.00
#
_symmetry.space_group_name_H-M   'P 1'
#
loop_
_entity.id
_entity.type
_entity.pdbx_description
1 polymer ?
#
loop_
_entity_poly.entity_id
_entity_poly.type
_entity_poly.pdbx_seq_one_letter_code
_entity_poly.pdbx_strand_id
1 'polypeptide(L)'
;MKRKILKITFFIAAISTGIAVNSIENHVYAAETYGTYSADTDPYFQNDMNLYCQYVESHELSDYLDGSAGIFGDARGLDIYVQKIKVADFDGDNRAEVWITGPTASSNSIAGILDISGEEVKCVFNGWGNELGRYTDPETGKTGIVIEEGNSDGDGYSHMRVSLYDENWDNTILMESESNGIEEETESNTSQDDGRYMELWRSCNEVKAVSETESDRMGKEDVTKFLQGLTSTVPSGNSQSGSITGYPEYDEIVNQYYNGASLNWSTEDFREHNLCYLAGYETGVDQIGYCVRDINGDGVDELMIGGIGEYSDPGMFYDLYTMIDGQRVLVKSSGERDRYYLCQDQTIANEGSSGAALSIWGYYDFVSGQLQLKEGIFTDGDKHPENPYFYTTTTFYEDYSNPISEEEAENIINKYTYETIPYISLADINNQSAVVESGTSSFWQQAEQEVNETEQQASVAESGNEQYEIWDRCLNDVWGYLQEALSSEEMETLIQEEMDWIQNKENIINTIKMQSGEEALKKAAEITRERVYDLLNML
;
A
#
# COMPACT_ATOMS: atom_id res chain seq x y z
N MET A 1 17.73 38.17 0.96
CA MET A 1 18.50 39.42 0.75
C MET A 1 19.59 39.15 -0.30
N LYS A 2 19.54 39.85 -1.45
CA LYS A 2 20.52 39.95 -2.59
C LYS A 2 21.00 38.68 -3.32
N ARG A 3 20.40 38.39 -4.48
CA ARG A 3 20.95 37.57 -5.58
C ARG A 3 22.01 38.37 -6.37
N LYS A 4 23.16 37.78 -6.68
CA LYS A 4 24.16 38.32 -7.63
C LYS A 4 24.09 37.50 -8.92
N ILE A 5 23.83 38.17 -10.05
CA ILE A 5 23.90 37.61 -11.40
C ILE A 5 25.33 37.81 -11.92
N LEU A 6 25.95 36.75 -12.46
CA LEU A 6 27.15 36.88 -13.29
C LEU A 6 26.78 36.51 -14.73
N LYS A 7 26.95 37.45 -15.67
CA LYS A 7 26.83 37.25 -17.12
C LYS A 7 28.16 36.79 -17.67
N ILE A 8 28.17 35.76 -18.52
CA ILE A 8 29.29 35.45 -19.43
C ILE A 8 28.73 35.15 -20.83
N THR A 9 29.41 35.67 -21.86
CA THR A 9 29.05 35.59 -23.28
C THR A 9 29.98 34.58 -23.98
N PHE A 10 29.44 33.69 -24.82
CA PHE A 10 30.20 32.76 -25.66
C PHE A 10 30.30 33.22 -27.14
N PHE A 11 31.41 32.87 -27.78
CA PHE A 11 31.69 33.03 -29.22
C PHE A 11 31.57 31.66 -29.90
N ILE A 12 30.86 31.59 -31.05
CA ILE A 12 30.72 30.38 -31.86
C ILE A 12 31.72 30.41 -33.02
N ALA A 13 32.37 29.27 -33.27
CA ALA A 13 32.99 28.98 -34.57
C ALA A 13 32.65 27.55 -34.99
N ALA A 14 32.00 27.40 -36.15
CA ALA A 14 31.56 26.14 -36.73
C ALA A 14 32.68 25.45 -37.51
N ILE A 15 32.88 24.14 -37.34
CA ILE A 15 33.46 23.26 -38.37
C ILE A 15 32.74 21.90 -38.35
N SER A 16 32.44 21.46 -39.56
CA SER A 16 31.82 20.22 -40.01
C SER A 16 32.53 18.92 -39.61
N THR A 17 31.72 17.87 -39.40
CA THR A 17 32.01 16.41 -39.30
C THR A 17 32.50 15.84 -37.96
N GLY A 18 31.72 14.88 -37.43
CA GLY A 18 32.18 13.82 -36.52
C GLY A 18 32.03 14.09 -35.02
N ILE A 19 31.32 13.19 -34.33
CA ILE A 19 30.97 13.22 -32.90
C ILE A 19 32.18 13.46 -31.98
N ALA A 20 32.05 14.40 -31.04
CA ALA A 20 32.76 14.40 -29.75
C ALA A 20 31.99 15.22 -28.69
N VAL A 21 32.01 14.69 -27.47
CA VAL A 21 31.23 15.03 -26.27
C VAL A 21 31.72 16.30 -25.55
N ASN A 22 30.80 16.88 -24.75
CA ASN A 22 30.95 17.83 -23.62
C ASN A 22 30.90 19.35 -23.86
N SER A 23 29.88 19.99 -23.30
CA SER A 23 30.02 20.74 -22.03
C SER A 23 28.64 21.16 -21.49
N ILE A 24 28.13 20.49 -20.45
CA ILE A 24 26.98 21.02 -19.69
C ILE A 24 27.55 21.65 -18.42
N GLU A 25 27.44 22.97 -18.34
CA GLU A 25 27.73 23.75 -17.13
C GLU A 25 26.67 23.40 -16.08
N ASN A 26 27.07 22.67 -15.03
CA ASN A 26 26.22 22.42 -13.88
C ASN A 26 25.90 23.74 -13.17
N HIS A 27 24.70 24.26 -13.40
CA HIS A 27 24.04 25.12 -12.43
C HIS A 27 23.51 24.25 -11.29
N VAL A 28 24.37 23.99 -10.31
CA VAL A 28 23.98 23.36 -9.04
C VAL A 28 23.07 24.33 -8.30
N TYR A 29 21.77 24.22 -8.53
CA TYR A 29 20.80 24.52 -7.49
C TYR A 29 20.87 23.36 -6.51
N ALA A 30 21.01 23.66 -5.22
CA ALA A 30 20.92 22.66 -4.17
C ALA A 30 19.48 22.13 -4.13
N ALA A 31 19.19 21.15 -4.98
CA ALA A 31 18.14 20.19 -4.70
C ALA A 31 18.67 19.33 -3.57
N GLU A 32 17.93 19.25 -2.47
CA GLU A 32 18.13 18.21 -1.48
C GLU A 32 18.17 16.88 -2.25
N THR A 33 19.25 16.12 -2.07
CA THR A 33 19.41 14.82 -2.70
C THR A 33 18.32 13.91 -2.14
N TYR A 34 17.19 13.82 -2.85
CA TYR A 34 16.26 12.69 -2.74
C TYR A 34 17.10 11.41 -2.83
N GLY A 35 16.90 10.50 -1.88
CA GLY A 35 17.68 9.28 -1.78
C GLY A 35 17.71 8.53 -3.12
N THR A 36 18.83 7.89 -3.42
CA THR A 36 18.83 6.92 -4.51
C THR A 36 17.96 5.75 -4.08
N TYR A 37 16.94 5.41 -4.87
CA TYR A 37 16.12 4.22 -4.65
C TYR A 37 17.00 3.01 -4.35
N SER A 38 16.57 2.21 -3.38
CA SER A 38 17.26 0.99 -2.95
C SER A 38 16.23 -0.10 -2.73
N ALA A 39 16.35 -1.19 -3.48
CA ALA A 39 15.50 -2.36 -3.32
C ALA A 39 15.67 -3.03 -1.94
N ASP A 40 16.81 -2.80 -1.28
CA ASP A 40 17.04 -3.31 0.09
C ASP A 40 16.19 -2.56 1.13
N THR A 41 15.71 -1.36 0.81
CA THR A 41 14.89 -0.52 1.72
C THR A 41 13.44 -0.38 1.25
N ASP A 42 13.10 -0.87 0.05
CA ASP A 42 11.73 -0.92 -0.43
C ASP A 42 11.02 -2.16 0.16
N PRO A 43 10.05 -1.98 1.08
CA PRO A 43 9.36 -3.10 1.72
C PRO A 43 8.47 -3.88 0.74
N TYR A 44 8.08 -3.29 -0.39
CA TYR A 44 7.19 -3.91 -1.37
C TYR A 44 7.95 -4.69 -2.44
N PHE A 45 9.24 -4.39 -2.65
CA PHE A 45 10.06 -4.92 -3.74
C PHE A 45 9.89 -6.43 -3.97
N GLN A 46 9.91 -7.21 -2.89
CA GLN A 46 9.78 -8.66 -2.97
C GLN A 46 8.38 -9.13 -3.41
N ASN A 47 7.33 -8.50 -2.90
CA ASN A 47 5.96 -8.78 -3.31
C ASN A 47 5.71 -8.31 -4.75
N ASP A 48 6.24 -7.14 -5.10
CA ASP A 48 6.09 -6.55 -6.42
C ASP A 48 6.74 -7.42 -7.49
N MET A 49 7.95 -7.92 -7.25
CA MET A 49 8.59 -8.88 -8.17
C MET A 49 7.77 -10.16 -8.35
N ASN A 50 7.06 -10.62 -7.30
CA ASN A 50 6.14 -11.76 -7.40
C ASN A 50 4.89 -11.41 -8.23
N LEU A 51 4.30 -10.25 -8.00
CA LEU A 51 3.13 -9.77 -8.76
C LEU A 51 3.47 -9.57 -10.24
N TYR A 52 4.61 -8.94 -10.55
CA TYR A 52 5.09 -8.81 -11.93
C TYR A 52 5.36 -10.18 -12.55
N CYS A 53 5.92 -11.14 -11.80
CA CYS A 53 6.10 -12.50 -12.28
C CYS A 53 4.75 -13.16 -12.65
N GLN A 54 3.75 -13.08 -11.77
CA GLN A 54 2.41 -13.61 -12.02
C GLN A 54 1.72 -12.92 -13.21
N TYR A 55 1.87 -11.60 -13.32
CA TYR A 55 1.36 -10.83 -14.45
C TYR A 55 2.00 -11.29 -15.76
N VAL A 56 3.33 -11.40 -15.80
CA VAL A 56 4.05 -11.90 -16.97
C VAL A 56 3.61 -13.32 -17.31
N GLU A 57 3.45 -14.23 -16.33
CA GLU A 57 3.02 -15.61 -16.58
C GLU A 57 1.60 -15.69 -17.20
N SER A 58 0.68 -14.85 -16.70
CA SER A 58 -0.73 -14.82 -17.10
C SER A 58 -0.99 -14.07 -18.40
N HIS A 59 -0.07 -13.24 -18.86
CA HIS A 59 -0.19 -12.44 -20.09
C HIS A 59 0.73 -12.94 -21.21
N GLU A 60 0.38 -12.61 -22.44
CA GLU A 60 1.26 -12.81 -23.58
C GLU A 60 2.23 -11.62 -23.71
N LEU A 61 3.43 -11.85 -24.26
CA LEU A 61 4.43 -10.80 -24.47
C LEU A 61 3.88 -9.60 -25.25
N SER A 62 2.96 -9.85 -26.18
CA SER A 62 2.28 -8.81 -26.95
C SER A 62 1.43 -7.89 -26.09
N ASP A 63 0.94 -8.32 -24.94
CA ASP A 63 -0.01 -7.52 -24.15
C ASP A 63 0.63 -6.23 -23.61
N TYR A 64 1.96 -6.23 -23.46
CA TYR A 64 2.74 -5.09 -22.96
C TYR A 64 3.87 -4.64 -23.90
N LEU A 65 4.18 -5.41 -24.96
CA LEU A 65 5.15 -5.02 -26.00
C LEU A 65 4.50 -4.87 -27.38
N ASP A 66 3.18 -4.69 -27.45
CA ASP A 66 2.50 -4.34 -28.70
C ASP A 66 2.47 -2.83 -28.91
N GLY A 67 3.37 -2.35 -29.74
CA GLY A 67 3.50 -0.97 -30.18
C GLY A 67 2.32 -0.45 -31.00
N SER A 68 1.21 -1.19 -31.08
CA SER A 68 -0.08 -0.76 -31.63
C SER A 68 -0.69 0.44 -30.88
N ALA A 69 -0.34 0.63 -29.60
CA ALA A 69 -0.75 1.78 -28.79
C ALA A 69 0.18 3.00 -28.93
N GLY A 70 1.34 2.85 -29.59
CA GLY A 70 2.25 3.96 -29.89
C GLY A 70 1.77 4.81 -31.07
N ILE A 71 2.40 5.98 -31.27
CA ILE A 71 2.04 6.94 -32.33
C ILE A 71 2.10 6.37 -33.76
N PHE A 72 2.83 5.27 -33.95
CA PHE A 72 2.93 4.58 -35.24
C PHE A 72 2.04 3.36 -35.41
N GLY A 73 1.44 2.80 -34.35
CA GLY A 73 0.49 1.68 -34.47
C GLY A 73 0.94 0.40 -35.21
N ASP A 74 2.19 0.33 -35.69
CA ASP A 74 2.61 -0.51 -36.81
C ASP A 74 3.35 -1.81 -36.42
N ALA A 75 3.32 -2.18 -35.13
CA ALA A 75 3.91 -3.45 -34.67
C ALA A 75 3.14 -4.70 -35.16
N ARG A 76 2.06 -4.53 -35.93
CA ARG A 76 1.22 -5.63 -36.42
C ARG A 76 2.00 -6.58 -37.32
N GLY A 77 2.35 -7.74 -36.76
CA GLY A 77 3.06 -8.81 -37.48
C GLY A 77 4.58 -8.77 -37.31
N LEU A 78 5.11 -7.91 -36.44
CA LEU A 78 6.47 -8.06 -35.93
C LEU A 78 6.53 -9.27 -35.00
N ASP A 79 7.67 -9.93 -35.03
CA ASP A 79 8.01 -11.00 -34.11
C ASP A 79 8.34 -10.36 -32.75
N ILE A 80 7.42 -10.46 -31.78
CA ILE A 80 7.56 -9.83 -30.45
C ILE A 80 8.48 -10.68 -29.59
N TYR A 81 9.57 -10.06 -29.12
CA TYR A 81 10.50 -10.64 -28.16
C TYR A 81 11.10 -9.54 -27.29
N VAL A 82 11.72 -9.94 -26.18
CA VAL A 82 12.42 -9.01 -25.26
C VAL A 82 13.89 -8.93 -25.63
N GLN A 83 14.47 -7.74 -25.56
CA GLN A 83 15.90 -7.49 -25.71
C GLN A 83 16.53 -6.97 -24.42
N LYS A 84 15.82 -6.11 -23.67
CA LYS A 84 16.29 -5.61 -22.37
C LYS A 84 15.15 -5.62 -21.35
N ILE A 85 15.51 -5.89 -20.09
CA ILE A 85 14.65 -5.71 -18.93
C ILE A 85 15.41 -4.80 -17.97
N LYS A 86 14.76 -3.77 -17.45
CA LYS A 86 15.29 -2.86 -16.44
C LYS A 86 14.26 -2.71 -15.32
N VAL A 87 14.69 -2.99 -14.09
CA VAL A 87 13.88 -2.79 -12.88
C VAL A 87 14.43 -1.58 -12.15
N ALA A 88 13.59 -0.59 -11.92
CA ALA A 88 13.97 0.66 -11.27
C ALA A 88 12.73 1.42 -10.80
N ASP A 89 12.94 2.41 -9.93
CA ASP A 89 11.98 3.44 -9.54
C ASP A 89 11.97 4.54 -10.62
N PHE A 90 11.13 4.34 -11.62
CA PHE A 90 11.05 5.18 -12.82
C PHE A 90 10.24 6.45 -12.56
N ASP A 91 9.13 6.34 -11.83
CA ASP A 91 8.23 7.46 -11.57
C ASP A 91 8.59 8.25 -10.29
N GLY A 92 9.46 7.73 -9.44
CA GLY A 92 9.98 8.40 -8.25
C GLY A 92 9.13 8.22 -6.98
N ASP A 93 8.17 7.29 -6.96
CA ASP A 93 7.31 7.01 -5.81
C ASP A 93 8.01 6.16 -4.71
N ASN A 94 9.24 5.73 -4.96
CA ASN A 94 10.06 4.80 -4.15
C ASN A 94 9.56 3.35 -4.13
N ARG A 95 8.88 2.94 -5.19
CA ARG A 95 8.57 1.56 -5.54
C ARG A 95 9.31 1.20 -6.82
N ALA A 96 9.38 -0.08 -7.18
CA ALA A 96 10.03 -0.50 -8.41
C ALA A 96 9.02 -0.89 -9.50
N GLU A 97 9.29 -0.41 -10.71
CA GLU A 97 8.56 -0.78 -11.93
C GLU A 97 9.47 -1.58 -12.86
N VAL A 98 8.85 -2.29 -13.81
CA VAL A 98 9.56 -3.14 -14.78
C VAL A 98 9.43 -2.55 -16.17
N TRP A 99 10.53 -2.00 -16.67
CA TRP A 99 10.64 -1.59 -18.07
C TRP A 99 11.17 -2.74 -18.91
N ILE A 100 10.35 -3.21 -19.83
CA ILE A 100 10.67 -4.27 -20.79
C ILE A 100 10.79 -3.64 -22.17
N THR A 101 11.91 -3.84 -22.87
CA THR A 101 12.08 -3.39 -24.26
C THR A 101 12.29 -4.57 -25.19
N GLY A 102 11.73 -4.46 -26.38
CA GLY A 102 11.88 -5.41 -27.47
C GLY A 102 12.66 -4.81 -28.66
N PRO A 103 12.37 -5.29 -29.89
CA PRO A 103 13.08 -4.87 -31.09
C PRO A 103 13.19 -3.36 -31.26
N THR A 104 14.40 -2.90 -31.57
CA THR A 104 14.66 -1.52 -31.99
C THR A 104 14.32 -1.31 -33.47
N ALA A 105 13.70 -0.18 -33.80
CA ALA A 105 13.68 0.33 -35.18
C ALA A 105 14.69 1.47 -35.35
N SER A 106 14.37 2.52 -36.10
CA SER A 106 15.33 3.57 -36.47
C SER A 106 15.73 4.48 -35.30
N SER A 107 14.78 4.81 -34.42
CA SER A 107 14.98 5.75 -33.30
C SER A 107 14.76 5.10 -31.94
N ASN A 108 13.70 4.29 -31.79
CA ASN A 108 13.31 3.72 -30.50
C ASN A 108 13.07 2.21 -30.58
N SER A 109 12.97 1.59 -29.40
CA SER A 109 12.50 0.21 -29.22
C SER A 109 11.03 0.18 -28.87
N ILE A 110 10.37 -0.92 -29.26
CA ILE A 110 9.08 -1.27 -28.68
C ILE A 110 9.30 -1.51 -27.18
N ALA A 111 8.40 -1.03 -26.35
CA ALA A 111 8.61 -1.02 -24.91
C ALA A 111 7.28 -1.06 -24.16
N GLY A 112 7.35 -1.67 -22.98
CA GLY A 112 6.28 -1.77 -22.00
C GLY A 112 6.81 -1.42 -20.62
N ILE A 113 6.06 -0.64 -19.86
CA ILE A 113 6.33 -0.43 -18.43
C ILE A 113 5.20 -1.06 -17.63
N LEU A 114 5.55 -1.91 -16.67
CA LEU A 114 4.63 -2.52 -15.72
C LEU A 114 4.79 -1.84 -14.37
N ASP A 115 3.68 -1.40 -13.80
CA ASP A 115 3.58 -0.72 -12.50
C ASP A 115 2.42 -1.33 -11.67
N ILE A 116 2.39 -1.10 -10.35
CA ILE A 116 1.36 -1.62 -9.44
C ILE A 116 0.54 -0.48 -8.82
N SER A 117 -0.76 -0.47 -9.14
CA SER A 117 -1.72 0.48 -8.58
C SER A 117 -2.87 -0.26 -7.89
N GLY A 118 -2.96 -0.13 -6.55
CA GLY A 118 -4.00 -0.77 -5.74
C GLY A 118 -3.96 -2.30 -5.84
N GLU A 119 -2.77 -2.90 -5.68
CA GLU A 119 -2.45 -4.34 -5.78
C GLU A 119 -2.58 -4.97 -7.17
N GLU A 120 -3.04 -4.22 -8.18
CA GLU A 120 -3.13 -4.68 -9.56
C GLU A 120 -1.93 -4.23 -10.38
N VAL A 121 -1.23 -5.19 -11.01
CA VAL A 121 -0.20 -4.89 -12.01
C VAL A 121 -0.86 -4.37 -13.28
N LYS A 122 -0.41 -3.23 -13.78
CA LYS A 122 -0.90 -2.58 -15.00
C LYS A 122 0.25 -2.30 -15.94
N CYS A 123 -0.01 -2.45 -17.24
CA CYS A 123 0.86 -1.90 -18.26
C CYS A 123 0.54 -0.42 -18.45
N VAL A 124 1.34 0.44 -17.84
CA VAL A 124 1.15 1.91 -17.78
C VAL A 124 1.73 2.64 -18.98
N PHE A 125 2.66 2.01 -19.68
CA PHE A 125 3.15 2.45 -20.97
C PHE A 125 3.28 1.24 -21.89
N ASN A 126 2.81 1.35 -23.13
CA ASN A 126 3.04 0.37 -24.19
C ASN A 126 3.15 1.12 -25.52
N GLY A 127 4.30 1.04 -26.19
CA GLY A 127 4.54 1.82 -27.39
C GLY A 127 5.99 1.76 -27.88
N TRP A 128 6.33 2.66 -28.79
CA TRP A 128 7.72 2.92 -29.17
C TRP A 128 8.29 3.96 -28.23
N GLY A 129 9.25 3.59 -27.38
CA GLY A 129 9.72 4.45 -26.30
C GLY A 129 11.17 4.17 -25.91
N ASN A 130 11.86 5.25 -25.54
CA ASN A 130 13.19 5.19 -24.93
C ASN A 130 13.24 6.09 -23.69
N GLU A 131 13.89 5.59 -22.65
CA GLU A 131 14.09 6.29 -21.39
C GLU A 131 15.03 7.50 -21.59
N LEU A 132 14.56 8.70 -21.25
CA LEU A 132 15.44 9.88 -21.16
C LEU A 132 15.87 10.19 -19.73
N GLY A 133 15.08 9.78 -18.73
CA GLY A 133 15.42 9.87 -17.32
C GLY A 133 14.27 10.38 -16.45
N ARG A 134 14.51 10.40 -15.14
CA ARG A 134 13.54 10.83 -14.12
C ARG A 134 13.71 12.32 -13.80
N TYR A 135 12.61 13.02 -13.59
CA TYR A 135 12.58 14.39 -13.11
C TYR A 135 11.96 14.48 -11.70
N THR A 136 12.27 15.57 -11.02
CA THR A 136 11.55 16.01 -9.83
C THR A 136 11.22 17.47 -10.03
N ASP A 137 9.94 17.82 -9.96
CA ASP A 137 9.49 19.19 -10.08
C ASP A 137 9.89 19.99 -8.83
N PRO A 138 10.79 20.99 -8.94
CA PRO A 138 11.24 21.74 -7.78
C PRO A 138 10.15 22.65 -7.17
N GLU A 139 9.05 22.89 -7.88
CA GLU A 139 7.94 23.70 -7.37
C GLU A 139 6.87 22.86 -6.67
N THR A 140 6.54 21.69 -7.23
CA THR A 140 5.44 20.85 -6.72
C THR A 140 5.93 19.66 -5.90
N GLY A 141 7.19 19.26 -6.06
CA GLY A 141 7.74 18.02 -5.49
C GLY A 141 7.39 16.77 -6.29
N LYS A 142 6.49 16.85 -7.28
CA LYS A 142 6.07 15.71 -8.10
C LYS A 142 7.25 15.12 -8.85
N THR A 143 7.31 13.80 -8.89
CA THR A 143 8.29 13.04 -9.65
C THR A 143 7.66 12.48 -10.92
N GLY A 144 8.48 11.86 -11.75
CA GLY A 144 8.03 11.15 -12.93
C GLY A 144 9.16 10.90 -13.92
N ILE A 145 8.81 10.34 -15.06
CA ILE A 145 9.75 9.95 -16.11
C ILE A 145 9.53 10.72 -17.40
N VAL A 146 10.62 10.96 -18.12
CA VAL A 146 10.60 11.47 -19.49
C VAL A 146 10.91 10.34 -20.46
N ILE A 147 10.02 10.16 -21.42
CA ILE A 147 10.12 9.14 -22.47
C ILE A 147 10.18 9.84 -23.83
N GLU A 148 11.18 9.51 -24.62
CA GLU A 148 11.19 9.80 -26.05
C GLU A 148 10.38 8.72 -26.76
N GLU A 149 9.29 9.11 -27.36
CA GLU A 149 8.37 8.20 -28.01
C GLU A 149 8.33 8.39 -29.52
N GLY A 150 7.90 7.35 -30.21
CA GLY A 150 7.78 7.35 -31.67
C GLY A 150 8.90 6.65 -32.38
N ASN A 151 8.91 6.75 -33.70
CA ASN A 151 9.91 6.11 -34.53
C ASN A 151 10.01 6.73 -35.92
N SER A 152 10.86 6.16 -36.77
CA SER A 152 10.87 6.44 -38.19
C SER A 152 10.76 5.15 -39.00
N ASP A 153 9.84 5.16 -39.96
CA ASP A 153 9.56 4.01 -40.83
C ASP A 153 10.54 3.91 -42.01
N GLY A 154 11.67 4.61 -41.96
CA GLY A 154 12.75 4.52 -42.95
C GLY A 154 12.45 5.17 -44.31
N ASP A 155 11.18 5.40 -44.66
CA ASP A 155 10.73 6.02 -45.92
C ASP A 155 10.52 7.55 -45.83
N GLY A 156 11.21 8.21 -44.89
CA GLY A 156 11.11 9.66 -44.65
C GLY A 156 9.89 10.10 -43.85
N TYR A 157 9.07 9.14 -43.39
CA TYR A 157 8.06 9.35 -42.36
C TYR A 157 8.69 9.17 -40.98
N SER A 158 8.50 10.16 -40.12
CA SER A 158 8.92 10.10 -38.72
C SER A 158 7.98 10.93 -37.86
N HIS A 159 7.70 10.44 -36.68
CA HIS A 159 6.88 11.08 -35.68
C HIS A 159 7.64 10.82 -34.40
N MET A 160 8.08 11.88 -33.75
CA MET A 160 8.82 11.78 -32.50
C MET A 160 8.12 12.71 -31.54
N ARG A 161 7.91 12.24 -30.32
CA ARG A 161 7.44 13.09 -29.23
C ARG A 161 8.28 12.89 -27.99
N VAL A 162 8.47 13.95 -27.22
CA VAL A 162 9.03 13.84 -25.88
C VAL A 162 7.88 14.06 -24.92
N SER A 163 7.64 13.05 -24.08
CA SER A 163 6.53 13.02 -23.14
C SER A 163 7.05 12.94 -21.72
N LEU A 164 6.34 13.61 -20.83
CA LEU A 164 6.50 13.54 -19.39
C LEU A 164 5.34 12.72 -18.82
N TYR A 165 5.65 11.71 -18.02
CA TYR A 165 4.70 10.90 -17.27
C TYR A 165 4.95 11.16 -15.78
N ASP A 166 3.92 11.52 -15.02
CA ASP A 166 4.04 11.71 -13.57
C ASP A 166 3.85 10.39 -12.79
N GLU A 167 3.92 10.45 -11.46
CA GLU A 167 3.69 9.33 -10.53
C GLU A 167 2.33 8.61 -10.69
N ASN A 168 1.35 9.22 -11.38
CA ASN A 168 0.07 8.57 -11.69
C ASN A 168 0.02 8.08 -13.15
N TRP A 169 1.16 8.11 -13.85
CA TRP A 169 1.31 7.86 -15.27
C TRP A 169 0.49 8.79 -16.17
N ASP A 170 0.12 9.98 -15.67
CA ASP A 170 -0.55 10.99 -16.47
C ASP A 170 0.43 11.60 -17.48
N ASN A 171 0.10 11.49 -18.77
CA ASN A 171 0.95 11.94 -19.86
C ASN A 171 0.80 13.44 -20.16
N THR A 172 1.94 14.13 -20.29
CA THR A 172 2.05 15.48 -20.84
C THR A 172 3.05 15.52 -22.00
N ILE A 173 2.60 15.88 -23.19
CA ILE A 173 3.46 16.02 -24.38
C ILE A 173 4.22 17.35 -24.30
N LEU A 174 5.56 17.29 -24.38
CA LEU A 174 6.44 18.46 -24.31
C LEU A 174 6.73 19.01 -25.70
N MET A 175 7.11 18.12 -26.60
CA MET A 175 7.47 18.42 -27.97
C MET A 175 6.97 17.30 -28.86
N GLU A 176 6.53 17.67 -30.06
CA GLU A 176 6.10 16.73 -31.07
C GLU A 176 6.60 17.22 -32.43
N SER A 177 7.28 16.33 -33.15
CA SER A 177 7.73 16.56 -34.51
C SER A 177 7.17 15.48 -35.42
N GLU A 178 6.59 15.90 -36.52
CA GLU A 178 6.10 15.01 -37.57
C GLU A 178 6.74 15.42 -38.90
N SER A 179 7.23 14.43 -39.63
CA SER A 179 7.77 14.57 -40.98
C SER A 179 7.09 13.56 -41.88
N ASN A 180 6.55 14.03 -43.01
CA ASN A 180 5.74 13.23 -43.94
C ASN A 180 6.45 12.97 -45.28
N GLY A 181 7.79 12.92 -45.29
CA GLY A 181 8.60 12.67 -46.49
C GLY A 181 8.53 13.75 -47.58
N ILE A 182 7.82 14.86 -47.32
CA ILE A 182 7.77 16.08 -48.12
C ILE A 182 8.43 17.16 -47.23
N GLU A 183 9.28 18.03 -47.81
CA GLU A 183 10.24 18.96 -47.15
C GLU A 183 9.72 19.90 -46.01
N GLU A 184 8.50 19.73 -45.50
CA GLU A 184 7.98 20.46 -44.33
C GLU A 184 8.02 19.55 -43.09
N GLU A 185 9.07 19.69 -42.28
CA GLU A 185 9.05 19.30 -40.87
C GLU A 185 8.09 20.24 -40.14
N THR A 186 7.01 19.71 -39.58
CA THR A 186 6.14 20.46 -38.68
C THR A 186 6.52 20.13 -37.25
N GLU A 187 7.31 20.99 -36.61
CA GLU A 187 7.48 21.00 -35.15
C GLU A 187 6.31 21.78 -34.53
N SER A 188 5.55 21.12 -33.65
CA SER A 188 4.52 21.77 -32.84
C SER A 188 4.82 21.56 -31.37
N ASN A 189 5.08 22.65 -30.64
CA ASN A 189 5.01 22.65 -29.19
C ASN A 189 3.53 22.68 -28.79
N THR A 190 3.05 21.61 -28.17
CA THR A 190 1.64 21.43 -27.83
C THR A 190 1.32 21.88 -26.39
N SER A 191 2.33 22.15 -25.56
CA SER A 191 2.15 22.60 -24.17
C SER A 191 1.87 24.12 -24.09
N GLN A 192 0.93 24.54 -23.22
CA GLN A 192 0.68 25.97 -22.97
C GLN A 192 1.77 26.64 -22.10
N ASP A 193 2.79 25.89 -21.64
CA ASP A 193 3.82 26.34 -20.69
C ASP A 193 5.24 25.87 -21.10
N ASP A 194 5.64 26.24 -22.33
CA ASP A 194 6.86 25.80 -23.02
C ASP A 194 8.18 26.03 -22.26
N GLY A 195 8.22 26.91 -21.25
CA GLY A 195 9.46 27.19 -20.50
C GLY A 195 9.74 26.16 -19.41
N ARG A 196 8.73 25.86 -18.59
CA ARG A 196 8.87 25.08 -17.36
C ARG A 196 9.11 23.61 -17.63
N TYR A 197 8.31 23.01 -18.51
CA TYR A 197 8.49 21.59 -18.83
C TYR A 197 9.82 21.31 -19.55
N MET A 198 10.30 22.26 -20.36
CA MET A 198 11.63 22.17 -20.95
C MET A 198 12.75 22.27 -19.91
N GLU A 199 12.54 22.97 -18.80
CA GLU A 199 13.46 22.96 -17.66
C GLU A 199 13.44 21.61 -16.93
N LEU A 200 12.25 21.01 -16.73
CA LEU A 200 12.13 19.67 -16.14
C LEU A 200 12.85 18.61 -16.97
N TRP A 201 12.60 18.57 -18.29
CA TRP A 201 13.30 17.66 -19.20
C TRP A 201 14.83 17.85 -19.14
N ARG A 202 15.31 19.09 -19.16
CA ARG A 202 16.75 19.39 -19.04
C ARG A 202 17.35 19.06 -17.68
N SER A 203 16.52 18.92 -16.66
CA SER A 203 16.91 18.56 -15.30
C SER A 203 16.83 17.07 -14.99
N CYS A 204 16.36 16.26 -15.95
CA CYS A 204 16.23 14.82 -15.79
C CYS A 204 17.59 14.16 -15.52
N ASN A 205 17.56 13.12 -14.68
CA ASN A 205 18.73 12.29 -14.38
C ASN A 205 18.46 10.84 -14.80
N GLU A 206 19.53 10.14 -15.18
CA GLU A 206 19.47 8.70 -15.48
C GLU A 206 18.84 7.93 -14.32
N VAL A 207 17.88 7.05 -14.63
CA VAL A 207 17.27 6.19 -13.62
C VAL A 207 18.23 5.04 -13.32
N LYS A 208 18.65 4.91 -12.07
CA LYS A 208 19.55 3.81 -11.67
C LYS A 208 18.78 2.51 -11.65
N ALA A 209 19.25 1.53 -12.42
CA ALA A 209 18.71 0.18 -12.36
C ALA A 209 19.02 -0.47 -11.00
N VAL A 210 18.01 -1.11 -10.43
CA VAL A 210 18.17 -2.11 -9.36
C VAL A 210 18.81 -3.35 -9.94
N SER A 211 18.26 -3.79 -11.07
CA SER A 211 18.77 -4.89 -11.86
C SER A 211 18.37 -4.66 -13.31
N GLU A 212 19.23 -5.08 -14.23
CA GLU A 212 18.93 -5.08 -15.64
C GLU A 212 19.58 -6.28 -16.32
N THR A 213 18.98 -6.71 -17.43
CA THR A 213 19.55 -7.75 -18.29
C THR A 213 19.31 -7.41 -19.75
N GLU A 214 20.23 -7.82 -20.62
CA GLU A 214 20.16 -7.59 -22.05
C GLU A 214 20.59 -8.86 -22.81
N SER A 215 19.87 -9.18 -23.88
CA SER A 215 20.10 -10.35 -24.72
C SER A 215 19.54 -10.09 -26.11
N ASP A 216 20.10 -10.76 -27.13
CA ASP A 216 19.64 -10.61 -28.52
C ASP A 216 18.13 -10.94 -28.66
N ARG A 217 17.65 -11.92 -27.87
CA ARG A 217 16.27 -12.40 -27.91
C ARG A 217 15.90 -13.18 -26.63
N MET A 218 14.93 -12.67 -25.89
CA MET A 218 14.32 -13.30 -24.71
C MET A 218 12.83 -13.54 -24.93
N GLY A 219 12.34 -14.66 -24.43
CA GLY A 219 10.91 -14.99 -24.38
C GLY A 219 10.30 -14.72 -23.00
N LYS A 220 9.00 -14.98 -22.89
CA LYS A 220 8.22 -14.83 -21.64
C LYS A 220 8.87 -15.56 -20.46
N GLU A 221 9.36 -16.78 -20.69
CA GLU A 221 10.04 -17.58 -19.66
C GLU A 221 11.35 -16.92 -19.15
N ASP A 222 12.07 -16.21 -20.01
CA ASP A 222 13.32 -15.55 -19.63
C ASP A 222 13.04 -14.31 -18.77
N VAL A 223 12.00 -13.55 -19.11
CA VAL A 223 11.49 -12.44 -18.29
C VAL A 223 11.07 -12.95 -16.92
N THR A 224 10.28 -14.02 -16.90
CA THR A 224 9.80 -14.67 -15.67
C THR A 224 10.98 -15.10 -14.80
N LYS A 225 11.97 -15.81 -15.36
CA LYS A 225 13.18 -16.24 -14.64
C LYS A 225 14.01 -15.08 -14.12
N PHE A 226 14.11 -13.99 -14.89
CA PHE A 226 14.82 -12.80 -14.46
C PHE A 226 14.14 -12.19 -13.22
N LEU A 227 12.82 -11.96 -13.27
CA LEU A 227 12.05 -11.43 -12.13
C LEU A 227 12.10 -12.36 -10.92
N GLN A 228 11.93 -13.67 -11.11
CA GLN A 228 12.14 -14.68 -10.07
C GLN A 228 13.55 -14.65 -9.48
N GLY A 229 14.57 -14.32 -10.27
CA GLY A 229 15.94 -14.17 -9.78
C GLY A 229 16.14 -12.96 -8.86
N LEU A 230 15.24 -11.97 -8.94
CA LEU A 230 15.21 -10.81 -8.03
C LEU A 230 14.42 -11.11 -6.75
N THR A 231 13.61 -12.17 -6.77
CA THR A 231 13.03 -12.73 -5.55
C THR A 231 14.12 -13.47 -4.79
N SER A 232 14.40 -13.07 -3.55
CA SER A 232 15.43 -13.70 -2.74
C SER A 232 15.22 -15.21 -2.70
N THR A 233 16.27 -16.00 -2.97
CA THR A 233 16.29 -17.44 -2.71
C THR A 233 16.23 -17.72 -1.21
N VAL A 234 15.07 -17.51 -0.59
CA VAL A 234 14.65 -18.30 0.55
C VAL A 234 14.25 -19.65 -0.05
N PRO A 235 14.84 -20.77 0.39
CA PRO A 235 14.44 -22.08 -0.11
C PRO A 235 12.93 -22.21 0.06
N SER A 236 12.25 -22.66 -1.00
CA SER A 236 10.90 -23.21 -0.97
C SER A 236 10.74 -24.12 0.27
N GLY A 237 10.34 -23.50 1.37
CA GLY A 237 9.93 -24.14 2.60
C GLY A 237 8.43 -23.99 2.63
N ASN A 238 7.74 -25.05 2.20
CA ASN A 238 6.31 -25.27 2.31
C ASN A 238 5.42 -24.03 2.11
N SER A 239 4.76 -24.00 0.96
CA SER A 239 3.39 -23.50 0.88
C SER A 239 2.53 -24.16 1.97
N GLN A 240 2.44 -23.52 3.12
CA GLN A 240 1.25 -23.49 3.94
C GLN A 240 0.89 -22.01 4.09
N SER A 241 0.11 -21.53 3.11
CA SER A 241 -0.66 -20.30 3.21
C SER A 241 -1.71 -20.47 4.32
N GLY A 242 -1.28 -20.33 5.57
CA GLY A 242 -2.15 -19.99 6.67
C GLY A 242 -1.98 -18.50 6.94
N SER A 243 -3.07 -17.76 7.05
CA SER A 243 -3.00 -16.35 7.46
C SER A 243 -2.52 -16.28 8.92
N ILE A 244 -1.62 -15.33 9.22
CA ILE A 244 -1.04 -15.14 10.57
C ILE A 244 -2.02 -14.35 11.44
N THR A 245 -2.68 -13.36 10.85
CA THR A 245 -3.54 -12.39 11.53
C THR A 245 -4.99 -12.37 11.04
N GLY A 246 -5.29 -13.02 9.92
CA GLY A 246 -6.55 -12.85 9.18
C GLY A 246 -6.51 -11.73 8.13
N TYR A 247 -5.46 -10.89 8.14
CA TYR A 247 -5.29 -9.73 7.26
C TYR A 247 -3.93 -9.80 6.53
N PRO A 248 -3.89 -10.02 5.21
CA PRO A 248 -2.63 -10.10 4.45
C PRO A 248 -1.71 -8.88 4.65
N GLU A 249 -2.29 -7.69 4.79
CA GLU A 249 -1.58 -6.42 4.96
C GLU A 249 -0.87 -6.32 6.32
N TYR A 250 -1.44 -6.94 7.36
CA TYR A 250 -0.84 -7.08 8.68
C TYR A 250 0.15 -8.24 8.74
N ASP A 251 -0.15 -9.36 8.07
CA ASP A 251 0.75 -10.51 7.95
C ASP A 251 2.11 -10.06 7.38
N GLU A 252 2.11 -9.13 6.42
CA GLU A 252 3.33 -8.54 5.89
C GLU A 252 4.15 -7.79 6.95
N ILE A 253 3.53 -6.90 7.75
CA ILE A 253 4.21 -6.16 8.82
C ILE A 253 4.78 -7.12 9.87
N VAL A 254 3.99 -8.10 10.30
CA VAL A 254 4.41 -9.12 11.27
C VAL A 254 5.61 -9.90 10.74
N ASN A 255 5.61 -10.26 9.45
CA ASN A 255 6.72 -10.93 8.80
C ASN A 255 7.98 -10.04 8.69
N GLN A 256 7.83 -8.74 8.44
CA GLN A 256 8.99 -7.82 8.42
C GLN A 256 9.64 -7.72 9.81
N TYR A 257 8.83 -7.58 10.86
CA TYR A 257 9.34 -7.62 12.24
C TYR A 257 10.01 -8.96 12.58
N TYR A 258 9.42 -10.09 12.15
CA TYR A 258 10.02 -11.41 12.33
C TYR A 258 11.37 -11.51 11.63
N ASN A 259 11.46 -11.07 10.38
CA ASN A 259 12.70 -11.09 9.60
C ASN A 259 13.77 -10.24 10.28
N GLY A 260 13.43 -9.00 10.66
CA GLY A 260 14.37 -8.11 11.34
C GLY A 260 14.87 -8.66 12.67
N ALA A 261 13.96 -9.19 13.50
CA ALA A 261 14.31 -9.84 14.76
C ALA A 261 15.19 -11.09 14.55
N SER A 262 14.90 -11.90 13.52
CA SER A 262 15.67 -13.11 13.21
C SER A 262 17.10 -12.81 12.73
N LEU A 263 17.28 -11.70 12.01
CA LEU A 263 18.55 -11.22 11.51
C LEU A 263 19.30 -10.34 12.52
N ASN A 264 18.69 -10.04 13.68
CA ASN A 264 19.19 -9.12 14.68
C ASN A 264 19.49 -7.73 14.10
N TRP A 265 18.52 -7.19 13.37
CA TRP A 265 18.56 -5.81 12.89
C TRP A 265 18.82 -4.82 14.02
N SER A 266 19.68 -3.85 13.73
CA SER A 266 19.91 -2.70 14.59
C SER A 266 18.73 -1.74 14.56
N THR A 267 18.73 -0.77 15.47
CA THR A 267 17.73 0.30 15.47
C THR A 267 17.70 1.07 14.14
N GLU A 268 18.84 1.19 13.45
CA GLU A 268 18.87 1.88 12.15
C GLU A 268 18.28 1.01 11.05
N ASP A 269 18.56 -0.29 11.05
CA ASP A 269 17.99 -1.22 10.06
C ASP A 269 16.46 -1.23 10.16
N PHE A 270 15.87 -1.31 11.36
CA PHE A 270 14.41 -1.20 11.53
C PHE A 270 13.86 0.14 11.03
N ARG A 271 14.57 1.25 11.28
CA ARG A 271 14.17 2.59 10.81
C ARG A 271 14.18 2.68 9.28
N GLU A 272 15.19 2.13 8.63
CA GLU A 272 15.32 2.11 7.17
C GLU A 272 14.20 1.31 6.49
N HIS A 273 13.59 0.36 7.21
CA HIS A 273 12.42 -0.41 6.77
C HIS A 273 11.08 0.21 7.19
N ASN A 274 11.06 1.47 7.63
CA ASN A 274 9.86 2.17 8.12
C ASN A 274 9.14 1.48 9.29
N LEU A 275 9.87 0.70 10.10
CA LEU A 275 9.36 0.07 11.31
C LEU A 275 9.83 0.85 12.54
N CYS A 276 9.14 0.68 13.67
CA CYS A 276 9.61 1.24 14.94
C CYS A 276 11.02 0.74 15.28
N TYR A 277 11.97 1.67 15.29
CA TYR A 277 13.38 1.39 15.57
C TYR A 277 13.65 0.83 16.98
N LEU A 278 12.71 0.99 17.93
CA LEU A 278 12.85 0.46 19.28
C LEU A 278 12.99 -1.07 19.29
N ALA A 279 12.43 -1.75 18.29
CA ALA A 279 12.59 -3.20 18.11
C ALA A 279 14.07 -3.62 17.96
N GLY A 280 14.93 -2.75 17.44
CA GLY A 280 16.36 -3.02 17.30
C GLY A 280 17.14 -3.04 18.64
N TYR A 281 16.49 -2.74 19.77
CA TYR A 281 17.04 -2.98 21.10
C TYR A 281 16.83 -4.41 21.58
N GLU A 282 15.85 -5.11 21.01
CA GLU A 282 15.54 -6.49 21.34
C GLU A 282 16.42 -7.44 20.53
N THR A 283 16.67 -8.64 21.06
CA THR A 283 17.43 -9.68 20.36
C THR A 283 16.61 -10.95 20.22
N GLY A 284 16.29 -11.33 18.99
CA GLY A 284 15.58 -12.56 18.69
C GLY A 284 14.07 -12.43 18.57
N VAL A 285 13.47 -13.37 17.84
CA VAL A 285 12.04 -13.44 17.52
C VAL A 285 11.14 -13.73 18.73
N ASP A 286 11.71 -14.11 19.86
CA ASP A 286 11.01 -14.40 21.12
C ASP A 286 10.90 -13.18 22.05
N GLN A 287 11.45 -12.03 21.66
CA GLN A 287 11.39 -10.77 22.43
C GLN A 287 10.40 -9.76 21.86
N ILE A 288 9.88 -10.01 20.66
CA ILE A 288 8.87 -9.17 20.00
C ILE A 288 7.64 -10.03 19.73
N GLY A 289 6.46 -9.43 19.84
CA GLY A 289 5.19 -10.06 19.52
C GLY A 289 4.21 -9.10 18.83
N TYR A 290 3.10 -9.68 18.40
CA TYR A 290 2.02 -8.97 17.73
C TYR A 290 0.67 -9.29 18.37
N CYS A 291 -0.28 -8.36 18.29
CA CYS A 291 -1.64 -8.53 18.78
C CYS A 291 -2.59 -7.92 17.75
N VAL A 292 -3.61 -8.68 17.35
CA VAL A 292 -4.65 -8.22 16.43
C VAL A 292 -5.99 -8.30 17.13
N ARG A 293 -6.63 -7.15 17.29
CA ARG A 293 -7.99 -7.02 17.83
C ARG A 293 -8.53 -5.61 17.61
N ASP A 294 -9.84 -5.51 17.50
CA ASP A 294 -10.55 -4.24 17.60
C ASP A 294 -10.34 -3.61 19.00
N ILE A 295 -9.67 -2.46 19.03
CA ILE A 295 -9.44 -1.72 20.27
C ILE A 295 -10.41 -0.55 20.47
N ASN A 296 -11.10 -0.06 19.45
CA ASN A 296 -11.96 1.13 19.53
C ASN A 296 -13.47 0.83 19.40
N GLY A 297 -13.84 -0.42 19.13
CA GLY A 297 -15.21 -0.90 18.96
C GLY A 297 -15.85 -0.51 17.63
N ASP A 298 -15.08 -0.20 16.59
CA ASP A 298 -15.59 0.17 15.27
C ASP A 298 -15.77 -1.02 14.31
N GLY A 299 -15.39 -2.22 14.74
CA GLY A 299 -15.48 -3.45 13.96
C GLY A 299 -14.29 -3.69 13.03
N VAL A 300 -13.25 -2.86 13.08
CA VAL A 300 -11.97 -3.06 12.40
C VAL A 300 -10.94 -3.52 13.43
N ASP A 301 -10.22 -4.61 13.13
CA ASP A 301 -9.11 -5.01 14.01
C ASP A 301 -7.87 -4.14 13.79
N GLU A 302 -7.22 -3.74 14.88
CA GLU A 302 -5.92 -3.08 14.87
C GLU A 302 -4.77 -4.06 15.08
N LEU A 303 -3.65 -3.82 14.39
CA LEU A 303 -2.39 -4.50 14.64
C LEU A 303 -1.52 -3.67 15.59
N MET A 304 -1.15 -4.27 16.73
CA MET A 304 -0.11 -3.76 17.62
C MET A 304 1.12 -4.65 17.56
N ILE A 305 2.30 -4.03 17.43
CA ILE A 305 3.60 -4.69 17.58
C ILE A 305 4.24 -4.20 18.87
N GLY A 306 4.82 -5.09 19.68
CA GLY A 306 5.48 -4.67 20.92
C GLY A 306 6.45 -5.69 21.48
N GLY A 307 7.18 -5.25 22.50
CA GLY A 307 8.10 -6.11 23.24
C GLY A 307 7.35 -7.06 24.16
N ILE A 308 7.82 -8.30 24.26
CA ILE A 308 7.26 -9.35 25.14
C ILE A 308 8.27 -9.87 26.18
N GLY A 309 9.43 -9.21 26.28
CA GLY A 309 10.47 -9.55 27.23
C GLY A 309 10.07 -9.23 28.69
N GLU A 310 10.85 -9.76 29.64
CA GLU A 310 10.63 -9.56 31.08
C GLU A 310 10.65 -8.07 31.50
N TYR A 311 11.30 -7.22 30.70
CA TYR A 311 11.47 -5.79 30.95
C TYR A 311 10.56 -4.92 30.08
N SER A 312 9.64 -5.50 29.32
CA SER A 312 8.71 -4.74 28.49
C SER A 312 7.69 -4.02 29.38
N ASP A 313 7.52 -2.73 29.13
CA ASP A 313 6.55 -1.91 29.87
C ASP A 313 5.13 -2.39 29.52
N PRO A 314 4.27 -2.66 30.52
CA PRO A 314 2.88 -3.04 30.26
C PRO A 314 2.17 -2.00 29.39
N GLY A 315 1.45 -2.48 28.39
CA GLY A 315 0.61 -1.66 27.51
C GLY A 315 1.39 -0.96 26.42
N MET A 316 2.73 -0.94 26.50
CA MET A 316 3.57 -0.30 25.51
C MET A 316 3.51 -1.06 24.18
N PHE A 317 3.39 -0.31 23.09
CA PHE A 317 3.52 -0.83 21.74
C PHE A 317 4.57 -0.03 20.96
N TYR A 318 5.32 -0.74 20.12
CA TYR A 318 6.25 -0.17 19.17
C TYR A 318 5.52 0.54 18.04
N ASP A 319 4.61 -0.15 17.36
CA ASP A 319 3.75 0.41 16.32
C ASP A 319 2.29 -0.02 16.52
N LEU A 320 1.37 0.86 16.12
CA LEU A 320 -0.06 0.62 16.02
C LEU A 320 -0.52 0.91 14.58
N TYR A 321 -1.14 -0.08 13.94
CA TYR A 321 -1.72 0.01 12.61
C TYR A 321 -3.23 -0.25 12.67
N THR A 322 -3.96 0.33 11.72
CA THR A 322 -5.40 0.11 11.49
C THR A 322 -5.65 -0.06 9.99
N MET A 323 -6.84 -0.52 9.60
CA MET A 323 -7.26 -0.59 8.20
C MET A 323 -8.22 0.56 7.87
N ILE A 324 -7.96 1.26 6.77
CA ILE A 324 -8.86 2.27 6.21
C ILE A 324 -9.07 1.95 4.74
N ASP A 325 -10.32 1.74 4.32
CA ASP A 325 -10.67 1.41 2.93
C ASP A 325 -9.88 0.24 2.34
N GLY A 326 -9.59 -0.78 3.16
CA GLY A 326 -8.81 -1.96 2.75
C GLY A 326 -7.30 -1.72 2.69
N GLN A 327 -6.80 -0.58 3.16
CA GLN A 327 -5.36 -0.29 3.21
C GLN A 327 -4.88 -0.17 4.65
N ARG A 328 -3.71 -0.76 4.95
CA ARG A 328 -3.06 -0.55 6.24
C ARG A 328 -2.59 0.89 6.39
N VAL A 329 -2.81 1.46 7.58
CA VAL A 329 -2.35 2.80 7.94
C VAL A 329 -1.63 2.74 9.28
N LEU A 330 -0.40 3.25 9.34
CA LEU A 330 0.31 3.46 10.60
C LEU A 330 -0.37 4.59 11.39
N VAL A 331 -0.94 4.27 12.55
CA VAL A 331 -1.58 5.23 13.45
C VAL A 331 -0.51 5.96 14.26
N LYS A 332 0.38 5.21 14.93
CA LYS A 332 1.49 5.74 15.72
C LYS A 332 2.65 4.77 15.82
N SER A 333 3.85 5.35 15.90
CA SER A 333 5.11 4.68 16.22
C SER A 333 5.74 5.30 17.46
N SER A 334 6.20 4.46 18.37
CA SER A 334 6.86 4.88 19.61
C SER A 334 8.35 5.20 19.41
N GLY A 335 8.91 6.02 20.30
CA GLY A 335 10.34 6.30 20.43
C GLY A 335 10.78 6.41 21.89
N GLU A 336 12.08 6.47 22.22
CA GLU A 336 12.52 6.38 23.64
C GLU A 336 11.98 7.53 24.51
N ARG A 337 11.65 8.65 23.85
CA ARG A 337 11.14 9.88 24.48
C ARG A 337 9.73 10.24 24.04
N ASP A 338 9.06 9.35 23.32
CA ASP A 338 7.67 9.51 22.86
C ASP A 338 7.03 8.13 22.78
N ARG A 339 6.65 7.58 23.93
CA ARG A 339 6.15 6.19 24.03
C ARG A 339 4.63 6.18 24.09
N TYR A 340 4.02 5.25 23.37
CA TYR A 340 2.58 5.05 23.37
C TYR A 340 2.20 3.75 24.07
N TYR A 341 1.06 3.79 24.74
CA TYR A 341 0.55 2.71 25.57
C TYR A 341 -0.95 2.52 25.34
N LEU A 342 -1.42 1.28 25.42
CA LEU A 342 -2.84 0.97 25.54
C LEU A 342 -3.25 0.89 27.01
N CYS A 343 -4.32 1.58 27.37
CA CYS A 343 -4.91 1.53 28.71
C CYS A 343 -6.04 0.48 28.78
N GLN A 344 -6.32 -0.01 30.00
CA GLN A 344 -7.40 -0.97 30.26
C GLN A 344 -8.81 -0.45 29.88
N ASP A 345 -8.98 0.86 29.79
CA ASP A 345 -10.23 1.49 29.34
C ASP A 345 -10.23 1.79 27.83
N GLN A 346 -9.32 1.16 27.08
CA GLN A 346 -9.08 1.32 25.64
C GLN A 346 -8.56 2.71 25.21
N THR A 347 -8.27 3.62 26.15
CA THR A 347 -7.61 4.89 25.85
C THR A 347 -6.18 4.63 25.37
N ILE A 348 -5.71 5.38 24.36
CA ILE A 348 -4.29 5.40 23.99
C ILE A 348 -3.59 6.48 24.82
N ALA A 349 -2.60 6.10 25.61
CA ALA A 349 -1.76 7.03 26.36
C ALA A 349 -0.45 7.31 25.63
N ASN A 350 0.11 8.48 25.85
CA ASN A 350 1.41 8.91 25.35
C ASN A 350 2.22 9.53 26.49
N GLU A 351 3.45 9.08 26.65
CA GLU A 351 4.44 9.67 27.54
C GLU A 351 5.59 10.26 26.71
N GLY A 352 5.68 11.59 26.69
CA GLY A 352 6.70 12.31 25.93
C GLY A 352 7.65 13.10 26.81
N SER A 353 8.92 13.23 26.41
CA SER A 353 9.92 14.04 27.13
C SER A 353 10.92 14.75 26.22
N SER A 354 10.93 16.08 26.30
CA SER A 354 11.93 16.94 25.63
C SER A 354 13.03 17.43 26.57
N GLY A 355 13.10 16.91 27.80
CA GLY A 355 14.10 17.32 28.79
C GLY A 355 13.62 17.10 30.23
N ALA A 356 14.48 17.40 31.21
CA ALA A 356 14.14 17.24 32.62
C ALA A 356 13.01 18.19 33.10
N ALA A 357 12.75 19.27 32.35
CA ALA A 357 11.74 20.27 32.67
C ALA A 357 10.53 20.24 31.71
N LEU A 358 10.54 19.36 30.70
CA LEU A 358 9.56 19.32 29.60
C LEU A 358 9.10 17.89 29.38
N SER A 359 7.89 17.60 29.84
CA SER A 359 7.23 16.30 29.69
C SER A 359 5.76 16.46 29.31
N ILE A 360 5.21 15.48 28.60
CA ILE A 360 3.79 15.38 28.32
C ILE A 360 3.26 14.01 28.75
N TRP A 361 1.99 14.01 29.15
CA TRP A 361 1.14 12.84 29.33
C TRP A 361 -0.15 13.10 28.56
N GLY A 362 -0.27 12.53 27.37
CA GLY A 362 -1.45 12.67 26.52
C GLY A 362 -2.33 11.44 26.58
N TYR A 363 -3.64 11.65 26.58
CA TYR A 363 -4.64 10.58 26.55
C TYR A 363 -5.56 10.83 25.37
N TYR A 364 -5.75 9.81 24.53
CA TYR A 364 -6.40 9.94 23.24
C TYR A 364 -7.53 8.92 23.11
N ASP A 365 -8.64 9.39 22.56
CA ASP A 365 -9.64 8.49 21.98
C ASP A 365 -9.19 8.13 20.56
N PHE A 366 -9.31 6.86 20.18
CA PHE A 366 -8.99 6.40 18.83
C PHE A 366 -10.28 6.37 18.00
N VAL A 367 -10.36 7.23 16.99
CA VAL A 367 -11.61 7.45 16.22
C VAL A 367 -11.27 7.61 14.74
N SER A 368 -11.88 6.77 13.90
CA SER A 368 -11.73 6.82 12.44
C SER A 368 -10.26 6.81 11.98
N GLY A 369 -9.49 5.89 12.55
CA GLY A 369 -8.08 5.72 12.20
C GLY A 369 -7.14 6.85 12.68
N GLN A 370 -7.59 7.74 13.57
CA GLN A 370 -6.79 8.85 14.09
C GLN A 370 -6.91 8.99 15.62
N LEU A 371 -5.83 9.43 16.26
CA LEU A 371 -5.83 9.76 17.69
C LEU A 371 -6.37 11.18 17.92
N GLN A 372 -7.42 11.29 18.73
CA GLN A 372 -8.01 12.57 19.13
C GLN A 372 -7.70 12.83 20.60
N LEU A 373 -7.06 13.98 20.90
CA LEU A 373 -6.69 14.31 22.27
C LEU A 373 -7.94 14.48 23.14
N LYS A 374 -8.09 13.61 24.13
CA LYS A 374 -9.17 13.61 25.12
C LYS A 374 -8.82 14.54 26.27
N GLU A 375 -7.65 14.33 26.86
CA GLU A 375 -7.06 15.20 27.87
C GLU A 375 -5.55 14.98 27.97
N GLY A 376 -4.83 15.94 28.52
CA GLY A 376 -3.40 15.79 28.72
C GLY A 376 -2.81 16.73 29.76
N ILE A 377 -1.64 16.36 30.24
CA ILE A 377 -0.80 17.12 31.14
C ILE A 377 0.49 17.45 30.41
N PHE A 378 1.01 18.66 30.59
CA PHE A 378 2.40 18.93 30.25
C PHE A 378 3.10 19.77 31.32
N THR A 379 4.43 19.62 31.38
CA THR A 379 5.29 20.40 32.26
C THR A 379 6.17 21.36 31.47
N ASP A 380 6.33 22.58 31.95
CA ASP A 380 7.31 23.55 31.42
C ASP A 380 8.00 24.29 32.56
N GLY A 381 8.99 23.61 33.15
CA GLY A 381 9.81 24.18 34.22
C GLY A 381 10.75 25.30 33.77
N ASP A 382 11.02 25.41 32.47
CA ASP A 382 11.87 26.47 31.93
C ASP A 382 11.15 27.82 31.91
N LYS A 383 9.87 27.84 31.54
CA LYS A 383 9.03 29.05 31.57
C LYS A 383 8.34 29.26 32.92
N HIS A 384 7.98 28.18 33.61
CA HIS A 384 7.17 28.22 34.82
C HIS A 384 7.82 27.46 35.99
N PRO A 385 8.97 27.93 36.52
CA PRO A 385 9.76 27.19 37.50
C PRO A 385 9.10 27.03 38.88
N GLU A 386 8.10 27.86 39.23
CA GLU A 386 7.40 27.75 40.52
C GLU A 386 6.15 26.86 40.46
N ASN A 387 5.53 26.73 39.28
CA ASN A 387 4.42 25.80 39.04
C ASN A 387 4.43 25.34 37.58
N PRO A 388 5.11 24.23 37.26
CA PRO A 388 5.37 23.84 35.88
C PRO A 388 4.23 23.06 35.23
N TYR A 389 3.20 22.63 35.96
CA TYR A 389 2.17 21.70 35.46
C TYR A 389 0.96 22.42 34.85
N PHE A 390 0.53 21.95 33.68
CA PHE A 390 -0.61 22.49 32.94
C PHE A 390 -1.50 21.38 32.42
N TYR A 391 -2.82 21.61 32.46
CA TYR A 391 -3.84 20.76 31.87
C TYR A 391 -4.26 21.27 30.49
N THR A 392 -4.53 20.35 29.56
CA THR A 392 -5.02 20.69 28.22
C THR A 392 -5.97 19.63 27.67
N THR A 393 -6.85 20.05 26.77
CA THR A 393 -7.69 19.15 25.95
C THR A 393 -7.57 19.50 24.47
N THR A 394 -6.57 20.29 24.09
CA THR A 394 -6.42 20.80 22.71
C THR A 394 -5.01 20.59 22.18
N THR A 395 -4.01 21.21 22.81
CA THR A 395 -2.61 21.17 22.35
C THR A 395 -1.65 21.36 23.52
N PHE A 396 -0.43 20.87 23.36
CA PHE A 396 0.65 20.98 24.34
C PHE A 396 1.52 22.22 24.06
N TYR A 397 2.03 22.88 25.10
CA TYR A 397 2.99 23.99 25.02
C TYR A 397 2.54 25.27 24.28
N GLU A 398 1.30 25.35 23.81
CA GLU A 398 0.75 26.58 23.20
C GLU A 398 -0.18 27.35 24.14
N ASP A 399 -0.91 26.67 25.03
CA ASP A 399 -1.85 27.27 25.97
C ASP A 399 -1.50 26.95 27.44
N TYR A 400 -1.13 27.99 28.19
CA TYR A 400 -0.75 27.91 29.61
C TYR A 400 -1.87 28.43 30.54
N SER A 401 -3.10 28.56 30.06
CA SER A 401 -4.21 29.17 30.80
C SER A 401 -4.79 28.29 31.92
N ASN A 402 -4.48 27.00 31.94
CA ASN A 402 -4.97 26.02 32.92
C ASN A 402 -3.82 25.43 33.76
N PRO A 403 -3.15 26.22 34.61
CA PRO A 403 -2.17 25.68 35.54
C PRO A 403 -2.87 24.77 36.56
N ILE A 404 -2.25 23.63 36.83
CA ILE A 404 -2.70 22.68 37.86
C ILE A 404 -1.57 22.44 38.85
N SER A 405 -1.88 21.87 40.01
CA SER A 405 -0.89 21.38 40.96
C SER A 405 -0.31 20.03 40.51
N GLU A 406 0.86 19.68 41.04
CA GLU A 406 1.46 18.36 40.85
C GLU A 406 0.53 17.23 41.34
N GLU A 407 -0.16 17.42 42.47
CA GLU A 407 -1.14 16.45 42.98
C GLU A 407 -2.33 16.27 42.02
N GLU A 408 -2.83 17.34 41.41
CA GLU A 408 -3.88 17.24 40.39
C GLU A 408 -3.38 16.51 39.13
N ALA A 409 -2.14 16.80 38.69
CA ALA A 409 -1.53 16.11 37.56
C ALA A 409 -1.37 14.61 37.84
N GLU A 410 -0.84 14.24 39.01
CA GLU A 410 -0.70 12.83 39.43
C GLU A 410 -2.06 12.13 39.48
N ASN A 411 -3.11 12.79 39.98
CA ASN A 411 -4.45 12.20 40.03
C ASN A 411 -5.02 11.91 38.64
N ILE A 412 -4.76 12.77 37.66
CA ILE A 412 -5.18 12.54 36.26
C ILE A 412 -4.34 11.41 35.65
N ILE A 413 -3.02 11.43 35.86
CA ILE A 413 -2.13 10.38 35.32
C ILE A 413 -2.52 9.00 35.86
N ASN A 414 -2.76 8.90 37.16
CA ASN A 414 -3.12 7.65 37.84
C ASN A 414 -4.53 7.12 37.50
N LYS A 415 -5.36 7.90 36.78
CA LYS A 415 -6.65 7.41 36.25
C LYS A 415 -6.46 6.34 35.19
N TYR A 416 -5.37 6.41 34.44
CA TYR A 416 -5.11 5.58 33.27
C TYR A 416 -4.15 4.46 33.64
N THR A 417 -4.68 3.24 33.73
CA THR A 417 -3.89 2.04 34.02
C THR A 417 -3.55 1.33 32.71
N TYR A 418 -2.27 1.06 32.48
CA TYR A 418 -1.82 0.37 31.28
C TYR A 418 -2.27 -1.09 31.26
N GLU A 419 -2.67 -1.56 30.08
CA GLU A 419 -3.12 -2.92 29.85
C GLU A 419 -1.93 -3.89 29.77
N THR A 420 -2.13 -5.17 30.05
CA THR A 420 -1.18 -6.21 29.62
C THR A 420 -1.64 -6.74 28.28
N ILE A 421 -1.05 -6.24 27.18
CA ILE A 421 -1.44 -6.64 25.83
C ILE A 421 -1.08 -8.13 25.61
N PRO A 422 -2.03 -8.97 25.16
CA PRO A 422 -1.82 -10.40 24.97
C PRO A 422 -1.09 -10.67 23.64
N TYR A 423 0.17 -10.25 23.56
CA TYR A 423 0.98 -10.47 22.36
C TYR A 423 1.22 -11.96 22.08
N ILE A 424 1.09 -12.34 20.82
CA ILE A 424 1.57 -13.59 20.27
C ILE A 424 3.04 -13.40 19.88
N SER A 425 3.91 -14.28 20.35
CA SER A 425 5.34 -14.22 20.05
C SER A 425 5.61 -14.38 18.55
N LEU A 426 6.55 -13.61 18.00
CA LEU A 426 6.97 -13.80 16.62
C LEU A 426 7.63 -15.18 16.41
N ALA A 427 8.16 -15.81 17.47
CA ALA A 427 8.65 -17.18 17.40
C ALA A 427 7.55 -18.21 17.05
N ASP A 428 6.28 -17.87 17.29
CA ASP A 428 5.13 -18.77 17.18
C ASP A 428 4.32 -18.58 15.90
N ILE A 429 4.71 -17.67 14.99
CA ILE A 429 3.98 -17.39 13.73
C ILE A 429 3.79 -18.64 12.86
N ASN A 430 4.75 -19.57 12.89
CA ASN A 430 4.73 -20.81 12.11
C ASN A 430 4.17 -22.02 12.89
N ASN A 431 3.86 -21.85 14.17
CA ASN A 431 3.36 -22.90 15.05
C ASN A 431 1.85 -22.81 15.27
N GLN A 432 1.13 -21.93 14.56
CA GLN A 432 -0.31 -21.78 14.68
C GLN A 432 -1.07 -22.92 13.99
N SER A 433 -0.98 -24.09 14.60
CA SER A 433 -2.10 -25.01 14.73
C SER A 433 -2.35 -25.13 16.23
N ALA A 434 -3.40 -24.47 16.71
CA ALA A 434 -3.84 -24.39 18.10
C ALA A 434 -3.07 -23.40 18.99
N VAL A 435 -3.54 -22.15 19.07
CA VAL A 435 -4.21 -21.54 20.24
C VAL A 435 -4.82 -20.22 19.74
N VAL A 436 -6.12 -20.22 19.42
CA VAL A 436 -6.93 -18.99 19.31
C VAL A 436 -8.04 -19.14 20.33
N GLU A 437 -7.87 -18.53 21.50
CA GLU A 437 -8.98 -18.19 22.37
C GLU A 437 -9.44 -16.78 21.99
N SER A 438 -10.40 -16.71 21.07
CA SER A 438 -11.22 -15.53 20.77
C SER A 438 -12.43 -16.03 19.97
N GLY A 439 -13.50 -16.37 20.68
CA GLY A 439 -14.63 -17.16 20.18
C GLY A 439 -15.66 -16.42 19.32
N THR A 440 -15.35 -15.24 18.79
CA THR A 440 -16.28 -14.48 17.93
C THR A 440 -15.71 -14.23 16.53
N SER A 441 -14.43 -13.82 16.43
CA SER A 441 -13.76 -13.57 15.13
C SER A 441 -13.65 -14.82 14.23
N SER A 442 -13.45 -16.02 14.81
CA SER A 442 -13.35 -17.26 14.01
C SER A 442 -14.67 -17.71 13.37
N PHE A 443 -15.83 -17.43 13.99
CA PHE A 443 -17.11 -17.89 13.46
C PHE A 443 -17.62 -16.96 12.37
N TRP A 444 -17.42 -15.66 12.53
CA TRP A 444 -17.74 -14.69 11.49
C TRP A 444 -16.92 -14.95 10.21
N GLN A 445 -15.60 -15.20 10.32
CA GLN A 445 -14.76 -15.52 9.16
C GLN A 445 -15.17 -16.82 8.45
N GLN A 446 -15.53 -17.86 9.21
CA GLN A 446 -16.02 -19.12 8.64
C GLN A 446 -17.37 -18.92 7.94
N ALA A 447 -18.29 -18.17 8.57
CA ALA A 447 -19.58 -17.84 8.00
C ALA A 447 -19.47 -16.95 6.76
N GLU A 448 -18.59 -15.94 6.78
CA GLU A 448 -18.39 -15.03 5.66
C GLU A 448 -17.80 -15.77 4.44
N GLN A 449 -16.81 -16.64 4.65
CA GLN A 449 -16.28 -17.48 3.58
C GLN A 449 -17.39 -18.33 2.95
N GLU A 450 -18.23 -18.99 3.77
CA GLU A 450 -19.34 -19.79 3.27
C GLU A 450 -20.38 -18.97 2.51
N VAL A 451 -20.68 -17.75 2.97
CA VAL A 451 -21.58 -16.82 2.27
C VAL A 451 -20.99 -16.40 0.92
N ASN A 452 -19.69 -16.07 0.87
CA ASN A 452 -19.01 -15.69 -0.38
C ASN A 452 -18.97 -16.85 -1.40
N GLU A 453 -18.71 -18.08 -0.94
CA GLU A 453 -18.78 -19.28 -1.79
C GLU A 453 -20.21 -19.55 -2.27
N THR A 454 -21.20 -19.34 -1.41
CA THR A 454 -22.63 -19.45 -1.73
C THR A 454 -23.04 -18.44 -2.80
N GLU A 455 -22.49 -17.23 -2.78
CA GLU A 455 -22.72 -16.19 -3.79
C GLU A 455 -22.31 -16.64 -5.18
N GLN A 456 -21.10 -17.20 -5.27
CA GLN A 456 -20.56 -17.71 -6.51
C GLN A 456 -21.42 -18.87 -7.03
N GLN A 457 -21.83 -19.79 -6.15
CA GLN A 457 -22.69 -20.93 -6.51
C GLN A 457 -24.09 -20.48 -6.95
N ALA A 458 -24.71 -19.53 -6.25
CA ALA A 458 -26.05 -19.04 -6.57
C ALA A 458 -26.06 -18.23 -7.88
N SER A 459 -24.96 -17.54 -8.21
CA SER A 459 -24.84 -16.74 -9.44
C SER A 459 -24.88 -17.58 -10.73
N VAL A 460 -24.47 -18.85 -10.65
CA VAL A 460 -24.43 -19.78 -11.79
C VAL A 460 -25.60 -20.77 -11.83
N ALA A 461 -26.50 -20.72 -10.85
CA ALA A 461 -27.66 -21.61 -10.77
C ALA A 461 -28.68 -21.36 -11.90
N GLU A 462 -29.20 -22.43 -12.50
CA GLU A 462 -30.03 -22.38 -13.70
C GLU A 462 -31.53 -22.21 -13.41
N SER A 463 -31.94 -22.35 -12.15
CA SER A 463 -33.36 -22.26 -11.73
C SER A 463 -33.53 -21.58 -10.38
N GLY A 464 -34.72 -21.02 -10.15
CA GLY A 464 -35.07 -20.46 -8.84
C GLY A 464 -35.07 -21.49 -7.71
N ASN A 465 -35.34 -22.77 -8.03
CA ASN A 465 -35.26 -23.85 -7.05
C ASN A 465 -33.82 -24.09 -6.58
N GLU A 466 -32.88 -24.11 -7.51
CA GLU A 466 -31.46 -24.33 -7.23
C GLU A 466 -30.88 -23.14 -6.44
N GLN A 467 -31.20 -21.91 -6.83
CA GLN A 467 -30.84 -20.72 -6.05
C GLN A 467 -31.41 -20.78 -4.62
N TYR A 468 -32.67 -21.19 -4.47
CA TYR A 468 -33.28 -21.31 -3.15
C TYR A 468 -32.57 -22.37 -2.29
N GLU A 469 -32.27 -23.55 -2.84
CA GLU A 469 -31.61 -24.63 -2.09
C GLU A 469 -30.17 -24.28 -1.68
N ILE A 470 -29.44 -23.53 -2.51
CA ILE A 470 -28.10 -23.02 -2.19
C ILE A 470 -28.17 -22.05 -1.00
N TRP A 471 -29.10 -21.09 -1.07
CA TRP A 471 -29.29 -20.10 -0.02
C TRP A 471 -29.86 -20.66 1.29
N ASP A 472 -30.79 -21.61 1.19
CA ASP A 472 -31.38 -22.29 2.35
C ASP A 472 -30.33 -23.13 3.09
N ARG A 473 -29.38 -23.73 2.37
CA ARG A 473 -28.24 -24.42 2.99
C ARG A 473 -27.36 -23.44 3.76
N CYS A 474 -26.91 -22.36 3.10
CA CYS A 474 -26.06 -21.35 3.72
C CYS A 474 -26.71 -20.72 4.96
N LEU A 475 -28.02 -20.48 4.94
CA LEU A 475 -28.76 -20.01 6.12
C LEU A 475 -28.62 -20.96 7.31
N ASN A 476 -28.73 -22.27 7.09
CA ASN A 476 -28.58 -23.27 8.15
C ASN A 476 -27.13 -23.37 8.65
N ASP A 477 -26.16 -23.16 7.77
CA ASP A 477 -24.74 -23.21 8.14
C ASP A 477 -24.36 -21.97 8.99
N VAL A 478 -24.79 -20.76 8.57
CA VAL A 478 -24.65 -19.52 9.37
C VAL A 478 -25.38 -19.62 10.72
N TRP A 479 -26.56 -20.24 10.74
CA TRP A 479 -27.27 -20.53 11.98
C TRP A 479 -26.47 -21.45 12.93
N GLY A 480 -25.73 -22.41 12.40
CA GLY A 480 -24.84 -23.28 13.17
C GLY A 480 -23.75 -22.49 13.89
N TYR A 481 -23.14 -21.51 13.20
CA TYR A 481 -22.17 -20.62 13.81
C TYR A 481 -22.77 -19.74 14.90
N LEU A 482 -23.97 -19.19 14.68
CA LEU A 482 -24.68 -18.37 15.68
C LEU A 482 -25.02 -19.17 16.95
N GLN A 483 -25.35 -20.45 16.81
CA GLN A 483 -25.60 -21.34 17.95
C GLN A 483 -24.36 -21.55 18.83
N GLU A 484 -23.16 -21.47 18.25
CA GLU A 484 -21.91 -21.59 18.99
C GLU A 484 -21.42 -20.24 19.52
N ALA A 485 -21.70 -19.14 18.80
CA ALA A 485 -21.23 -17.79 19.12
C ALA A 485 -22.12 -17.04 20.15
N LEU A 486 -23.44 -17.16 20.06
CA LEU A 486 -24.36 -16.36 20.88
C LEU A 486 -24.65 -16.98 22.25
N SER A 487 -24.98 -16.13 23.23
CA SER A 487 -25.47 -16.61 24.52
C SER A 487 -26.86 -17.27 24.39
N SER A 488 -27.23 -18.10 25.36
CA SER A 488 -28.53 -18.78 25.32
C SER A 488 -29.73 -17.80 25.33
N GLU A 489 -29.58 -16.60 25.90
CA GLU A 489 -30.63 -15.57 25.94
C GLU A 489 -30.78 -14.85 24.59
N GLU A 490 -29.65 -14.51 23.94
CA GLU A 490 -29.63 -13.96 22.58
C GLU A 490 -30.17 -14.97 21.57
N MET A 491 -29.78 -16.24 21.70
CA MET A 491 -30.27 -17.32 20.85
C MET A 491 -31.77 -17.57 21.02
N GLU A 492 -32.33 -17.48 22.24
CA GLU A 492 -33.78 -17.63 22.46
C GLU A 492 -34.58 -16.48 21.81
N THR A 493 -34.03 -15.26 21.84
CA THR A 493 -34.61 -14.10 21.15
C THR A 493 -34.56 -14.31 19.63
N LEU A 494 -33.40 -14.69 19.10
CA LEU A 494 -33.20 -14.92 17.67
C LEU A 494 -34.07 -16.07 17.13
N ILE A 495 -34.28 -17.13 17.90
CA ILE A 495 -35.23 -18.21 17.54
C ILE A 495 -36.63 -17.65 17.31
N GLN A 496 -37.09 -16.73 18.15
CA GLN A 496 -38.42 -16.14 17.99
C GLN A 496 -38.50 -15.25 16.74
N GLU A 497 -37.47 -14.46 16.47
CA GLU A 497 -37.36 -13.65 15.26
C GLU A 497 -37.33 -14.50 13.99
N GLU A 498 -36.60 -15.62 14.02
CA GLU A 498 -36.49 -16.54 12.88
C GLU A 498 -37.84 -17.22 12.59
N MET A 499 -38.58 -17.62 13.61
CA MET A 499 -39.92 -18.19 13.45
C MET A 499 -40.91 -17.19 12.82
N ASP A 500 -40.84 -15.92 13.24
CA ASP A 500 -41.68 -14.86 12.67
C ASP A 500 -41.27 -14.55 11.22
N TRP A 501 -39.96 -14.54 10.94
CA TRP A 501 -39.42 -14.38 9.59
C TRP A 501 -39.88 -15.51 8.66
N ILE A 502 -39.77 -16.78 9.08
CA ILE A 502 -40.24 -17.95 8.30
C ILE A 502 -41.72 -17.79 7.96
N GLN A 503 -42.55 -17.43 8.96
CA GLN A 503 -43.98 -17.27 8.75
C GLN A 503 -44.32 -16.15 7.76
N ASN A 504 -43.57 -15.04 7.80
CA ASN A 504 -43.70 -13.94 6.84
C ASN A 504 -43.26 -14.36 5.44
N LYS A 505 -42.08 -14.98 5.31
CA LYS A 505 -41.55 -15.52 4.06
C LYS A 505 -42.55 -16.47 3.40
N GLU A 506 -43.11 -17.42 4.14
CA GLU A 506 -44.12 -18.36 3.62
C GLU A 506 -45.39 -17.65 3.13
N ASN A 507 -45.87 -16.61 3.82
CA ASN A 507 -47.04 -15.85 3.40
C ASN A 507 -46.80 -15.11 2.08
N ILE A 508 -45.62 -14.51 1.91
CA ILE A 508 -45.20 -13.84 0.68
C ILE A 508 -45.10 -14.86 -0.47
N ILE A 509 -44.38 -15.96 -0.25
CA ILE A 509 -44.17 -17.01 -1.27
C ILE A 509 -45.50 -17.64 -1.68
N ASN A 510 -46.38 -17.97 -0.74
CA ASN A 510 -47.68 -18.59 -1.05
C ASN A 510 -48.56 -17.68 -1.91
N THR A 511 -48.47 -16.36 -1.73
CA THR A 511 -49.21 -15.38 -2.55
C THR A 511 -48.70 -15.36 -3.99
N ILE A 512 -47.37 -15.40 -4.19
CA ILE A 512 -46.73 -15.40 -5.51
C ILE A 512 -46.92 -16.75 -6.21
N LYS A 513 -46.88 -17.86 -5.45
CA LYS A 513 -47.02 -19.23 -5.96
C LYS A 513 -48.39 -19.49 -6.60
N MET A 514 -49.42 -18.71 -6.25
CA MET A 514 -50.74 -18.76 -6.92
C MET A 514 -50.68 -18.23 -8.37
N GLN A 515 -49.63 -17.50 -8.74
CA GLN A 515 -49.44 -16.89 -10.06
C GLN A 515 -48.35 -17.61 -10.86
N SER A 516 -47.20 -17.89 -10.25
CA SER A 516 -46.06 -18.58 -10.87
C SER A 516 -45.21 -19.30 -9.82
N GLY A 517 -44.97 -20.59 -10.02
CA GLY A 517 -44.13 -21.38 -9.12
C GLY A 517 -42.64 -20.99 -9.20
N GLU A 518 -42.16 -20.65 -10.40
CA GLU A 518 -40.76 -20.28 -10.64
C GLU A 518 -40.44 -18.90 -10.05
N GLU A 519 -41.34 -17.93 -10.20
CA GLU A 519 -41.15 -16.60 -9.60
C GLU A 519 -41.24 -16.66 -8.06
N ALA A 520 -42.07 -17.55 -7.52
CA ALA A 520 -42.15 -17.78 -6.09
C ALA A 520 -40.83 -18.33 -5.53
N LEU A 521 -40.16 -19.22 -6.26
CA LEU A 521 -38.87 -19.80 -5.86
C LEU A 521 -37.72 -18.79 -5.96
N LYS A 522 -37.69 -17.97 -7.02
CA LYS A 522 -36.71 -16.87 -7.11
C LYS A 522 -36.89 -15.85 -5.99
N LYS A 523 -38.14 -15.50 -5.66
CA LYS A 523 -38.40 -14.60 -4.53
C LYS A 523 -38.06 -15.23 -3.19
N ALA A 524 -38.25 -16.54 -3.05
CA ALA A 524 -37.82 -17.27 -1.87
C ALA A 524 -36.29 -17.21 -1.70
N ALA A 525 -35.53 -17.40 -2.78
CA ALA A 525 -34.07 -17.32 -2.76
C ALA A 525 -33.58 -15.92 -2.37
N GLU A 526 -34.17 -14.87 -2.93
CA GLU A 526 -33.84 -13.47 -2.60
C GLU A 526 -34.07 -13.14 -1.12
N ILE A 527 -35.24 -13.51 -0.57
CA ILE A 527 -35.57 -13.26 0.85
C ILE A 527 -34.65 -14.07 1.77
N THR A 528 -34.34 -15.32 1.42
CA THR A 528 -33.41 -16.16 2.19
C THR A 528 -32.00 -15.58 2.16
N ARG A 529 -31.53 -15.08 1.01
CA ARG A 529 -30.24 -14.38 0.86
C ARG A 529 -30.13 -13.16 1.78
N GLU A 530 -31.14 -12.29 1.76
CA GLU A 530 -31.16 -11.10 2.65
C GLU A 530 -31.05 -11.51 4.12
N ARG A 531 -31.78 -12.57 4.52
CA ARG A 531 -31.74 -13.07 5.89
C ARG A 531 -30.38 -13.65 6.27
N VAL A 532 -29.67 -14.30 5.34
CA VAL A 532 -28.32 -14.82 5.58
C VAL A 532 -27.36 -13.69 5.94
N TYR A 533 -27.41 -12.56 5.24
CA TYR A 533 -26.59 -11.39 5.57
C TYR A 533 -27.01 -10.72 6.88
N ASP A 534 -28.32 -10.67 7.18
CA ASP A 534 -28.79 -10.19 8.49
C ASP A 534 -28.22 -11.05 9.63
N LEU A 535 -28.22 -12.39 9.45
CA LEU A 535 -27.69 -13.34 10.42
C LEU A 535 -26.16 -13.28 10.53
N LEU A 536 -25.45 -13.10 9.42
CA LEU A 536 -24.00 -12.92 9.41
C LEU A 536 -23.57 -11.69 10.22
N ASN A 537 -24.33 -10.59 10.15
CA ASN A 537 -24.06 -9.37 10.94
C ASN A 537 -24.34 -9.52 12.46
N MET A 538 -24.86 -10.67 12.89
CA MET A 538 -25.09 -10.99 14.30
C MET A 538 -23.97 -11.83 14.92
N LEU A 539 -23.06 -12.38 14.10
CA LEU A 539 -21.79 -12.97 14.53
C LEU A 539 -20.78 -11.86 14.81
#